data_AF-A0ABD5V7A1-F1
#
_entry.id   AF-A0ABD5V7A1-F1
#
_cell.length_a   1.000
_cell.length_b   1.000
_cell.length_c   1.000
_cell.angle_alpha   90.00
_cell.angle_beta   90.00
_cell.angle_gamma   90.00
#
_symmetry.space_group_name_H-M   'P 1'
#
loop_
_entity.id
_entity.type
_entity.pdbx_description
1 polymer ?
#
loop_
_entity_poly.entity_id
_entity_poly.type
_entity_poly.pdbx_seq_one_letter_code
_entity_poly.pdbx_strand_id
1 'polypeptide(L)'
;MHRRDVLKAVAGTSVITSVASTATAERSDGPSTDVRYRGTRIFEYEPERDGVAYTEKFRSKELRSTVGRTVVTIDRGVVAERELPERYRDRTSAFSVEFEDVAYLATIETFAEKEADIKRQAKSSSEPTVSSIDTVPLYSYSDTSTDLSERTGPISVIWDTFRDADQIQYEMQNLDVWSGKCWCSALPSKDRYVILDDGSTPAQHAGFAKGTGYLGAQWHARLWDLPDGRVVAQPHYDTADHCQIALECDFRFDETRDKVVDSFTSNVGDYSADMQWAGNGDGYTDDESADGWAKIITRN
;
A
#
# COMPACT_ATOMS: atom_id res chain seq x y z
N MET A 1 35.21 33.17 -6.72
CA MET A 1 35.37 31.71 -6.56
C MET A 1 34.22 31.07 -7.33
N HIS A 2 34.38 30.79 -8.63
CA HIS A 2 34.83 29.49 -9.21
C HIS A 2 33.96 28.32 -8.75
N ARG A 3 33.40 27.45 -9.60
CA ARG A 3 33.27 27.27 -11.07
C ARG A 3 32.59 25.87 -11.16
N ARG A 4 31.56 25.60 -11.95
CA ARG A 4 31.66 25.20 -13.37
C ARG A 4 30.27 24.91 -13.95
N ASP A 5 29.93 25.67 -14.98
CA ASP A 5 29.16 25.22 -16.13
C ASP A 5 29.87 24.06 -16.85
N VAL A 6 29.11 23.14 -17.45
CA VAL A 6 29.43 22.60 -18.79
C VAL A 6 28.12 22.27 -19.53
N LEU A 7 27.67 23.22 -20.34
CA LEU A 7 27.01 22.96 -21.62
C LEU A 7 28.05 22.35 -22.58
N LYS A 8 27.69 21.26 -23.27
CA LYS A 8 28.29 20.90 -24.56
C LYS A 8 27.18 20.54 -25.54
N ALA A 9 26.84 21.52 -26.38
CA ALA A 9 26.32 21.27 -27.71
C ALA A 9 27.53 21.14 -28.67
N VAL A 10 27.48 20.18 -29.59
CA VAL A 10 28.15 20.27 -30.88
C VAL A 10 27.15 19.81 -31.94
N ALA A 11 27.02 20.65 -32.96
CA ALA A 11 26.09 20.58 -34.07
C ALA A 11 26.64 19.83 -35.29
N GLY A 12 25.74 19.51 -36.21
CA GLY A 12 26.01 19.17 -37.62
C GLY A 12 25.49 17.78 -38.00
N THR A 13 24.69 17.53 -39.04
CA THR A 13 24.34 18.33 -40.22
C THR A 13 23.04 17.77 -40.84
N SER A 14 22.39 18.65 -41.61
CA SER A 14 21.08 18.73 -42.27
C SER A 14 20.51 17.60 -43.18
N VAL A 15 19.19 17.75 -43.44
CA VAL A 15 18.32 17.33 -44.58
C VAL A 15 17.86 15.84 -44.54
N ILE A 16 16.56 15.47 -44.58
CA ILE A 16 15.59 15.63 -45.68
C ILE A 16 14.12 15.63 -45.18
N THR A 17 13.33 16.46 -45.84
CA THR A 17 11.87 16.63 -45.87
C THR A 17 11.09 15.33 -46.11
N SER A 18 10.01 15.10 -45.36
CA SER A 18 8.85 14.31 -45.82
C SER A 18 7.63 14.73 -45.03
N VAL A 19 6.71 15.41 -45.70
CA VAL A 19 5.37 15.70 -45.20
C VAL A 19 4.59 14.40 -45.32
N ALA A 20 4.28 13.76 -44.18
CA ALA A 20 3.29 12.70 -44.12
C ALA A 20 2.15 13.20 -43.23
N SER A 21 1.13 13.76 -43.87
CA SER A 21 -0.20 13.87 -43.29
C SER A 21 -0.73 12.45 -43.09
N THR A 22 -0.54 11.90 -41.89
CA THR A 22 -1.32 10.75 -41.42
C THR A 22 -2.19 11.24 -40.29
N ALA A 23 -3.49 11.07 -40.51
CA ALA A 23 -4.58 11.44 -39.64
C ALA A 23 -4.21 11.32 -38.17
N THR A 24 -4.50 12.37 -37.40
CA THR A 24 -4.81 12.26 -35.98
C THR A 24 -5.83 11.15 -35.86
N ALA A 25 -5.38 9.96 -35.47
CA ALA A 25 -6.26 9.01 -34.84
C ALA A 25 -6.76 9.73 -33.60
N GLU A 26 -8.00 10.19 -33.67
CA GLU A 26 -8.80 10.41 -32.47
C GLU A 26 -8.68 9.12 -31.68
N ARG A 27 -7.81 9.16 -30.67
CA ARG A 27 -7.74 8.15 -29.64
C ARG A 27 -9.15 8.16 -29.07
N SER A 28 -9.93 7.12 -29.38
CA SER A 28 -11.24 6.97 -28.78
C SER A 28 -11.02 7.03 -27.29
N ASP A 29 -11.59 8.04 -26.64
CA ASP A 29 -11.66 8.12 -25.19
C ASP A 29 -12.42 6.87 -24.74
N GLY A 30 -11.66 5.82 -24.44
CA GLY A 30 -12.13 4.75 -23.59
C GLY A 30 -12.55 5.35 -22.25
N PRO A 31 -13.38 4.65 -21.47
CA PRO A 31 -13.74 5.10 -20.13
C PRO A 31 -12.45 5.50 -19.41
N SER A 32 -12.43 6.73 -18.87
CA SER A 32 -11.29 7.27 -18.12
C SER A 32 -10.78 6.20 -17.18
N THR A 33 -9.60 5.65 -17.50
CA THR A 33 -8.94 4.61 -16.70
C THR A 33 -8.34 5.18 -15.42
N ASP A 34 -8.55 6.46 -15.14
CA ASP A 34 -8.05 7.07 -13.92
C ASP A 34 -8.90 6.62 -12.74
N VAL A 35 -8.32 5.75 -11.91
CA VAL A 35 -8.89 5.30 -10.64
C VAL A 35 -8.42 6.19 -9.50
N ARG A 36 -7.65 7.23 -9.80
CA ARG A 36 -7.22 8.26 -8.87
C ARG A 36 -8.27 9.36 -8.82
N TYR A 37 -8.67 9.73 -7.61
CA TYR A 37 -9.68 10.76 -7.38
C TYR A 37 -9.15 11.76 -6.36
N ARG A 38 -9.27 13.05 -6.65
CA ARG A 38 -8.98 14.09 -5.65
C ARG A 38 -10.26 14.47 -4.91
N GLY A 39 -10.18 14.65 -3.60
CA GLY A 39 -11.36 14.97 -2.81
C GLY A 39 -11.05 15.23 -1.35
N THR A 40 -12.10 15.15 -0.53
CA THR A 40 -12.01 15.34 0.91
C THR A 40 -12.18 13.99 1.60
N ARG A 41 -11.21 13.60 2.43
CA ARG A 41 -11.36 12.50 3.38
C ARG A 41 -12.02 13.02 4.65
N ILE A 42 -12.97 12.26 5.16
CA ILE A 42 -13.87 12.63 6.27
C ILE A 42 -13.86 11.49 7.27
N PHE A 43 -13.46 11.78 8.50
CA PHE A 43 -13.59 10.88 9.63
C PHE A 43 -14.73 11.38 10.51
N GLU A 44 -15.78 10.57 10.64
CA GLU A 44 -16.88 10.81 11.56
C GLU A 44 -16.68 9.94 12.80
N TYR A 45 -16.69 10.56 13.98
CA TYR A 45 -16.48 9.90 15.25
C TYR A 45 -17.73 10.00 16.13
N GLU A 46 -18.09 8.88 16.73
CA GLU A 46 -19.21 8.76 17.67
C GLU A 46 -18.72 8.11 18.97
N PRO A 47 -18.75 8.82 20.11
CA PRO A 47 -18.42 8.23 21.40
C PRO A 47 -19.38 7.07 21.74
N GLU A 48 -18.82 5.90 22.04
CA GLU A 48 -19.56 4.70 22.45
C GLU A 48 -19.11 4.22 23.84
N ARG A 49 -19.78 3.20 24.39
CA ARG A 49 -19.47 2.68 25.75
C ARG A 49 -18.05 2.13 25.87
N ASP A 50 -17.56 1.48 24.82
CA ASP A 50 -16.29 0.72 24.83
C ASP A 50 -15.21 1.38 23.95
N GLY A 51 -15.36 2.66 23.61
CA GLY A 51 -14.42 3.40 22.79
C GLY A 51 -15.07 4.51 21.98
N VAL A 52 -14.48 4.81 20.83
CA VAL A 52 -15.02 5.78 19.87
C VAL A 52 -15.18 5.07 18.54
N ALA A 53 -16.41 4.90 18.09
CA ALA A 53 -16.69 4.40 16.76
C ALA A 53 -16.27 5.44 15.73
N TYR A 54 -15.65 5.00 14.63
CA TYR A 54 -15.33 5.86 13.51
C TYR A 54 -15.88 5.30 12.21
N THR A 55 -16.25 6.21 11.31
CA THR A 55 -16.48 5.93 9.89
C THR A 55 -15.59 6.84 9.08
N GLU A 56 -14.73 6.22 8.27
CA GLU A 56 -13.94 6.91 7.27
C GLU A 56 -14.70 6.97 5.95
N LYS A 57 -14.74 8.15 5.32
CA LYS A 57 -15.37 8.37 4.02
C LYS A 57 -14.47 9.19 3.13
N PHE A 58 -14.58 8.95 1.84
CA PHE A 58 -13.99 9.79 0.82
C PHE A 58 -15.08 10.46 -0.02
N ARG A 59 -15.00 11.78 -0.15
CA ARG A 59 -15.95 12.61 -0.91
C ARG A 59 -15.26 13.28 -2.09
N SER A 60 -15.69 12.96 -3.31
CA SER A 60 -15.25 13.63 -4.52
C SER A 60 -16.39 13.83 -5.52
N LYS A 61 -16.37 14.95 -6.24
CA LYS A 61 -17.32 15.22 -7.33
C LYS A 61 -17.04 14.34 -8.54
N GLU A 62 -15.78 13.97 -8.75
CA GLU A 62 -15.31 13.13 -9.88
C GLU A 62 -15.91 11.72 -9.82
N LEU A 63 -16.18 11.22 -8.60
CA LEU A 63 -16.83 9.92 -8.40
C LEU A 63 -18.25 9.87 -9.00
N ARG A 64 -18.96 10.99 -9.12
CA ARG A 64 -20.36 10.98 -9.59
C ARG A 64 -20.46 10.44 -11.02
N SER A 65 -19.52 10.77 -11.89
CA SER A 65 -19.49 10.30 -13.28
C SER A 65 -19.07 8.85 -13.40
N THR A 66 -18.21 8.35 -12.51
CA THR A 66 -17.66 6.99 -12.61
C THR A 66 -18.46 5.95 -11.84
N VAL A 67 -18.86 6.27 -10.61
CA VAL A 67 -19.46 5.32 -9.66
C VAL A 67 -20.87 5.70 -9.23
N GLY A 68 -21.46 6.75 -9.82
CA GLY A 68 -22.84 7.19 -9.57
C GLY A 68 -23.08 7.87 -8.22
N ARG A 69 -22.06 7.93 -7.36
CA ARG A 69 -22.10 8.53 -6.00
C ARG A 69 -20.94 9.51 -5.82
N THR A 70 -21.09 10.45 -4.90
CA THR A 70 -20.04 11.43 -4.56
C THR A 70 -19.31 11.11 -3.26
N VAL A 71 -19.80 10.12 -2.52
CA VAL A 71 -19.25 9.70 -1.22
C VAL A 71 -19.16 8.18 -1.19
N VAL A 72 -18.01 7.67 -0.76
CA VAL A 72 -17.73 6.25 -0.56
C VAL A 72 -17.25 6.08 0.88
N THR A 73 -17.77 5.09 1.61
CA THR A 73 -17.18 4.69 2.89
C THR A 73 -15.89 3.95 2.59
N ILE A 74 -14.83 4.20 3.36
CA ILE A 74 -13.50 3.57 3.23
C ILE A 74 -13.23 2.60 4.38
N ASP A 75 -13.60 2.92 5.60
CA ASP A 75 -13.38 2.01 6.73
C ASP A 75 -14.38 2.33 7.82
N ARG A 76 -14.60 1.34 8.69
CA ARG A 76 -15.38 1.49 9.91
C ARG A 76 -14.70 0.70 11.01
N GLY A 77 -14.71 1.24 12.22
CA GLY A 77 -14.17 0.52 13.35
C GLY A 77 -14.46 1.22 14.66
N VAL A 78 -13.85 0.69 15.72
CA VAL A 78 -13.86 1.28 17.05
C VAL A 78 -12.41 1.41 17.49
N VAL A 79 -12.04 2.60 17.94
CA VAL A 79 -10.72 2.88 18.53
C VAL A 79 -10.89 3.14 20.03
N ALA A 80 -9.89 2.76 20.82
CA ALA A 80 -9.91 3.10 22.24
C ALA A 80 -9.70 4.61 22.40
N GLU A 81 -10.38 5.25 23.35
CA GLU A 81 -10.27 6.70 23.55
C GLU A 81 -8.82 7.19 23.75
N ARG A 82 -7.98 6.38 24.42
CA ARG A 82 -6.56 6.67 24.62
C ARG A 82 -5.75 6.76 23.32
N GLU A 83 -6.23 6.13 22.25
CA GLU A 83 -5.59 6.11 20.92
C GLU A 83 -5.91 7.37 20.13
N LEU A 84 -6.95 8.13 20.51
CA LEU A 84 -7.23 9.43 19.91
C LEU A 84 -6.16 10.46 20.34
N PRO A 85 -5.84 11.45 19.48
CA PRO A 85 -5.04 12.59 19.86
C PRO A 85 -5.66 13.34 21.03
N GLU A 86 -4.82 13.88 21.92
CA GLU A 86 -5.24 14.48 23.20
C GLU A 86 -6.35 15.53 23.05
N ARG A 87 -6.35 16.31 21.97
CA ARG A 87 -7.38 17.33 21.68
C ARG A 87 -8.79 16.78 21.39
N TYR A 88 -8.90 15.47 21.15
CA TYR A 88 -10.16 14.75 20.92
C TYR A 88 -10.47 13.73 22.00
N ARG A 89 -9.56 13.52 22.96
CA ARG A 89 -9.85 12.77 24.19
C ARG A 89 -10.91 13.53 24.99
N ASP A 90 -11.75 12.82 25.73
CA ASP A 90 -12.83 13.35 26.56
C ASP A 90 -13.98 14.04 25.79
N ARG A 91 -14.05 13.85 24.46
CA ARG A 91 -15.19 14.32 23.65
C ARG A 91 -16.42 13.49 23.98
N THR A 92 -17.43 14.15 24.55
CA THR A 92 -18.71 13.52 24.91
C THR A 92 -19.78 13.60 23.82
N SER A 93 -19.48 14.25 22.70
CA SER A 93 -20.37 14.43 21.55
C SER A 93 -19.68 13.99 20.26
N ALA A 94 -20.48 13.54 19.29
CA ALA A 94 -19.98 13.23 17.96
C ALA A 94 -19.24 14.43 17.33
N PHE A 95 -18.22 14.14 16.53
CA PHE A 95 -17.42 15.14 15.83
C PHE A 95 -16.87 14.60 14.52
N SER A 96 -16.40 15.49 13.63
CA SER A 96 -15.74 15.09 12.39
C SER A 96 -14.40 15.79 12.20
N VAL A 97 -13.53 15.14 11.44
CA VAL A 97 -12.26 15.69 10.96
C VAL A 97 -12.22 15.53 9.44
N GLU A 98 -11.89 16.61 8.74
CA GLU A 98 -11.87 16.66 7.27
C GLU A 98 -10.54 17.18 6.76
N PHE A 99 -10.04 16.60 5.67
CA PHE A 99 -8.86 17.08 4.96
C PHE A 99 -8.86 16.68 3.48
N GLU A 100 -8.07 17.41 2.68
CA GLU A 100 -7.91 17.11 1.26
C GLU A 100 -6.99 15.91 1.06
N ASP A 101 -7.35 15.02 0.14
CA ASP A 101 -6.69 13.75 -0.07
C ASP A 101 -6.86 13.25 -1.52
N VAL A 102 -6.08 12.23 -1.88
CA VAL A 102 -6.16 11.46 -3.12
C VAL A 102 -6.49 10.00 -2.82
N ALA A 103 -7.64 9.53 -3.29
CA ALA A 103 -8.06 8.14 -3.17
C ALA A 103 -7.86 7.37 -4.47
N TYR A 104 -7.57 6.06 -4.36
CA TYR A 104 -7.53 5.14 -5.49
C TYR A 104 -8.69 4.15 -5.41
N LEU A 105 -9.77 4.39 -6.16
CA LEU A 105 -11.05 3.70 -6.00
C LEU A 105 -11.51 3.01 -7.29
N ALA A 106 -11.85 1.73 -7.22
CA ALA A 106 -12.41 0.97 -8.34
C ALA A 106 -13.12 -0.29 -7.85
N THR A 107 -13.77 -1.03 -8.75
CA THR A 107 -14.16 -2.41 -8.44
C THR A 107 -12.92 -3.30 -8.40
N ILE A 108 -12.98 -4.45 -7.71
CA ILE A 108 -11.87 -5.40 -7.68
C ILE A 108 -11.51 -5.89 -9.09
N GLU A 109 -12.49 -6.11 -9.97
CA GLU A 109 -12.25 -6.52 -11.36
C GLU A 109 -11.46 -5.44 -12.12
N THR A 110 -11.79 -4.18 -11.91
CA THR A 110 -11.09 -3.05 -12.54
C THR A 110 -9.63 -2.98 -12.06
N PHE A 111 -9.38 -3.24 -10.77
CA PHE A 111 -8.01 -3.35 -10.27
C PHE A 111 -7.30 -4.56 -10.85
N ALA A 112 -7.95 -5.72 -10.93
CA ALA A 112 -7.35 -6.93 -11.50
C ALA A 112 -6.84 -6.72 -12.93
N GLU A 113 -7.63 -6.06 -13.77
CA GLU A 113 -7.22 -5.71 -15.14
C GLU A 113 -5.98 -4.80 -15.16
N LYS A 114 -5.94 -3.81 -14.26
CA LYS A 114 -4.82 -2.87 -14.13
C LYS A 114 -3.55 -3.54 -13.64
N GLU A 115 -3.64 -4.38 -12.60
CA GLU A 115 -2.48 -5.10 -12.10
C GLU A 115 -1.91 -6.04 -13.15
N ALA A 116 -2.79 -6.70 -13.93
CA ALA A 116 -2.37 -7.53 -15.05
C ALA A 116 -1.67 -6.72 -16.16
N ASP A 117 -2.12 -5.48 -16.44
CA ASP A 117 -1.45 -4.57 -17.36
C ASP A 117 -0.07 -4.14 -16.85
N ILE A 118 0.06 -3.78 -15.57
CA ILE A 118 1.34 -3.39 -14.95
C ILE A 118 2.34 -4.56 -15.04
N LYS A 119 1.90 -5.78 -14.71
CA LYS A 119 2.73 -6.99 -14.85
C LYS A 119 3.17 -7.25 -16.30
N ARG A 120 2.29 -7.04 -17.28
CA ARG A 120 2.65 -7.16 -18.71
C ARG A 120 3.67 -6.13 -19.12
N GLN A 121 3.52 -4.88 -18.66
CA GLN A 121 4.45 -3.80 -18.96
C GLN A 121 5.82 -4.07 -18.36
N ALA A 122 5.88 -4.47 -17.09
CA ALA A 122 7.12 -4.84 -16.40
C ALA A 122 7.87 -6.00 -17.10
N LYS A 123 7.14 -6.97 -17.67
CA LYS A 123 7.74 -8.06 -18.48
C LYS A 123 8.29 -7.57 -19.83
N SER A 124 7.79 -6.46 -20.35
CA SER A 124 8.13 -5.94 -21.67
C SER A 124 9.22 -4.87 -21.67
N SER A 125 9.49 -4.24 -20.51
CA SER A 125 10.52 -3.21 -20.38
C SER A 125 11.92 -3.84 -20.41
N SER A 126 12.69 -3.48 -21.44
CA SER A 126 14.05 -3.94 -21.71
C SER A 126 15.14 -3.31 -20.83
N GLU A 127 14.79 -2.90 -19.61
CA GLU A 127 15.77 -2.44 -18.62
C GLU A 127 16.47 -3.65 -17.97
N PRO A 128 17.68 -3.47 -17.38
CA PRO A 128 18.57 -4.57 -17.02
C PRO A 128 17.86 -5.64 -16.18
N THR A 129 18.28 -6.88 -16.38
CA THR A 129 17.71 -8.14 -15.89
C THR A 129 17.60 -8.21 -14.36
N VAL A 130 16.70 -7.43 -13.77
CA VAL A 130 16.23 -7.69 -12.42
C VAL A 130 15.23 -8.83 -12.53
N SER A 131 15.47 -9.92 -11.79
CA SER A 131 14.51 -11.02 -11.68
C SER A 131 13.21 -10.47 -11.10
N SER A 132 12.13 -10.49 -11.91
CA SER A 132 10.81 -10.05 -11.49
C SER A 132 10.02 -11.21 -10.88
N ILE A 133 9.16 -10.90 -9.91
CA ILE A 133 8.30 -11.88 -9.26
C ILE A 133 6.94 -11.92 -9.96
N ASP A 134 6.81 -12.85 -10.92
CA ASP A 134 5.67 -12.89 -11.84
C ASP A 134 4.31 -13.22 -11.20
N THR A 135 4.30 -13.88 -10.04
CA THR A 135 3.10 -14.50 -9.45
C THR A 135 2.65 -13.85 -8.14
N VAL A 136 3.19 -12.68 -7.79
CA VAL A 136 2.85 -11.97 -6.54
C VAL A 136 1.84 -10.84 -6.82
N PRO A 137 0.85 -10.61 -5.93
CA PRO A 137 0.02 -9.42 -5.99
C PRO A 137 0.85 -8.14 -5.90
N LEU A 138 0.43 -7.10 -6.60
CA LEU A 138 1.15 -5.84 -6.56
C LEU A 138 0.78 -4.99 -5.32
N TYR A 139 -0.53 -4.93 -5.04
CA TYR A 139 -1.09 -4.14 -3.96
C TYR A 139 -2.09 -4.95 -3.13
N SER A 140 -2.39 -4.42 -1.95
CA SER A 140 -3.61 -4.78 -1.20
C SER A 140 -4.69 -3.73 -1.39
N TYR A 141 -5.94 -4.15 -1.17
CA TYR A 141 -7.13 -3.33 -1.29
C TYR A 141 -7.99 -3.48 -0.05
N SER A 142 -8.70 -2.43 0.32
CA SER A 142 -9.81 -2.55 1.27
C SER A 142 -11.12 -2.69 0.52
N ASP A 143 -12.00 -3.55 1.01
CA ASP A 143 -13.43 -3.45 0.69
C ASP A 143 -14.11 -2.55 1.72
N THR A 144 -14.96 -1.65 1.24
CA THR A 144 -15.37 -0.48 2.03
C THR A 144 -16.78 0.01 1.72
N SER A 145 -17.27 -0.31 0.53
CA SER A 145 -18.64 -0.11 0.12
C SER A 145 -18.95 -1.23 -0.87
N THR A 146 -20.14 -1.80 -0.82
CA THR A 146 -20.55 -3.07 -1.44
C THR A 146 -20.16 -3.34 -2.91
N ASP A 147 -19.60 -2.36 -3.63
CA ASP A 147 -19.16 -2.49 -5.02
C ASP A 147 -17.81 -1.80 -5.33
N LEU A 148 -17.13 -1.17 -4.35
CA LEU A 148 -15.88 -0.45 -4.57
C LEU A 148 -14.87 -0.75 -3.48
N SER A 149 -13.64 -0.92 -3.92
CA SER A 149 -12.47 -1.09 -3.08
C SER A 149 -11.53 0.10 -3.20
N GLU A 150 -10.75 0.33 -2.15
CA GLU A 150 -9.65 1.30 -2.16
C GLU A 150 -8.30 0.59 -2.19
N ARG A 151 -7.37 1.03 -3.05
CA ARG A 151 -5.99 0.54 -3.02
C ARG A 151 -5.28 1.07 -1.78
N THR A 152 -4.82 0.19 -0.90
CA THR A 152 -4.29 0.54 0.43
C THR A 152 -2.79 0.45 0.56
N GLY A 153 -2.07 -0.13 -0.40
CA GLY A 153 -0.60 -0.02 -0.49
C GLY A 153 0.12 -1.21 -1.10
N PRO A 154 1.44 -1.08 -1.30
CA PRO A 154 2.32 -2.06 -1.93
C PRO A 154 2.47 -3.34 -1.10
N ILE A 155 2.52 -4.49 -1.77
CA ILE A 155 3.08 -5.72 -1.19
C ILE A 155 4.61 -5.65 -1.30
N SER A 156 5.37 -5.80 -0.22
CA SER A 156 6.81 -5.50 -0.28
C SER A 156 7.72 -6.46 0.48
N VAL A 157 7.14 -7.46 1.17
CA VAL A 157 7.89 -8.58 1.76
C VAL A 157 7.23 -9.91 1.36
N ILE A 158 8.06 -10.91 1.06
CA ILE A 158 7.62 -12.24 0.64
C ILE A 158 8.41 -13.28 1.44
N TRP A 159 7.74 -14.26 2.02
CA TRP A 159 8.36 -15.45 2.59
C TRP A 159 8.18 -16.62 1.62
N ASP A 160 9.29 -17.11 1.10
CA ASP A 160 9.38 -18.35 0.32
C ASP A 160 10.04 -19.44 1.18
N THR A 161 9.28 -19.87 2.19
CA THR A 161 9.81 -20.68 3.30
C THR A 161 8.91 -21.88 3.66
N PHE A 162 7.84 -22.11 2.90
CA PHE A 162 6.76 -23.08 3.21
C PHE A 162 6.10 -22.87 4.58
N ARG A 163 6.16 -21.64 5.11
CA ARG A 163 5.41 -21.22 6.29
C ARG A 163 4.10 -20.60 5.87
N ASP A 164 3.05 -20.83 6.65
CA ASP A 164 1.79 -20.09 6.52
C ASP A 164 1.85 -18.76 7.30
N ALA A 165 0.86 -17.90 7.06
CA ALA A 165 0.77 -16.57 7.64
C ALA A 165 0.69 -16.59 9.17
N ASP A 166 0.00 -17.58 9.76
CA ASP A 166 -0.12 -17.74 11.22
C ASP A 166 1.22 -18.14 11.85
N GLN A 167 1.98 -19.04 11.20
CA GLN A 167 3.32 -19.42 11.63
C GLN A 167 4.28 -18.23 11.56
N ILE A 168 4.25 -17.43 10.50
CA ILE A 168 5.09 -16.23 10.39
C ILE A 168 4.71 -15.21 11.46
N GLN A 169 3.40 -14.98 11.69
CA GLN A 169 2.95 -14.09 12.76
C GLN A 169 3.46 -14.57 14.12
N TYR A 170 3.31 -15.86 14.41
CA TYR A 170 3.79 -16.46 15.65
C TYR A 170 5.30 -16.28 15.81
N GLU A 171 6.09 -16.57 14.77
CA GLU A 171 7.54 -16.41 14.81
C GLU A 171 7.91 -14.96 15.06
N MET A 172 7.38 -14.01 14.28
CA MET A 172 7.62 -12.57 14.42
C MET A 172 7.31 -12.04 15.84
N GLN A 173 6.22 -12.51 16.43
CA GLN A 173 5.82 -12.16 17.81
C GLN A 173 6.77 -12.71 18.88
N ASN A 174 7.48 -13.80 18.59
CA ASN A 174 8.33 -14.51 19.54
C ASN A 174 9.83 -14.35 19.31
N LEU A 175 10.28 -13.58 18.30
CA LEU A 175 11.71 -13.41 17.97
C LEU A 175 12.53 -12.73 19.05
N ASP A 176 11.95 -11.78 19.80
CA ASP A 176 12.71 -11.00 20.77
C ASP A 176 11.81 -10.36 21.85
N VAL A 177 11.11 -11.21 22.59
CA VAL A 177 10.11 -10.80 23.59
C VAL A 177 10.74 -10.00 24.76
N TRP A 178 12.05 -10.12 24.97
CA TRP A 178 12.75 -9.59 26.15
C TRP A 178 13.45 -8.24 25.92
N SER A 179 13.70 -7.82 24.67
CA SER A 179 14.38 -6.54 24.39
C SER A 179 13.45 -5.33 24.33
N GLY A 180 12.13 -5.54 24.38
CA GLY A 180 11.14 -4.49 24.14
C GLY A 180 11.07 -4.01 22.68
N LYS A 181 11.78 -4.67 21.76
CA LYS A 181 11.74 -4.43 20.30
C LYS A 181 10.92 -5.48 19.55
N CYS A 182 10.10 -6.25 20.25
CA CYS A 182 9.29 -7.31 19.66
C CYS A 182 8.14 -6.80 18.80
N TRP A 183 7.76 -7.60 17.81
CA TRP A 183 6.51 -7.45 17.06
C TRP A 183 5.36 -8.10 17.83
N CYS A 184 5.18 -7.71 19.10
CA CYS A 184 4.38 -8.44 20.09
C CYS A 184 2.85 -8.36 19.92
N SER A 185 2.33 -7.51 19.03
CA SER A 185 0.89 -7.33 18.86
C SER A 185 0.37 -8.13 17.68
N ALA A 186 -0.70 -8.89 17.89
CA ALA A 186 -1.47 -9.45 16.78
C ALA A 186 -2.39 -8.38 16.22
N LEU A 187 -2.46 -8.30 14.89
CA LEU A 187 -3.47 -7.51 14.21
C LEU A 187 -4.57 -8.45 13.70
N PRO A 188 -5.84 -8.16 14.00
CA PRO A 188 -6.91 -8.96 13.45
C PRO A 188 -6.90 -8.86 11.92
N SER A 189 -7.35 -9.94 11.29
CA SER A 189 -7.76 -9.88 9.89
C SER A 189 -8.85 -8.81 9.75
N LYS A 190 -8.65 -7.90 8.79
CA LYS A 190 -9.64 -6.90 8.36
C LYS A 190 -10.15 -7.29 6.97
N ASP A 191 -11.18 -6.60 6.50
CA ASP A 191 -11.70 -6.67 5.12
C ASP A 191 -10.69 -6.06 4.12
N ARG A 192 -9.49 -6.61 4.09
CA ARG A 192 -8.38 -6.27 3.21
C ARG A 192 -8.04 -7.49 2.36
N TYR A 193 -7.89 -7.26 1.07
CA TYR A 193 -7.79 -8.30 0.06
C TYR A 193 -6.55 -8.07 -0.80
N VAL A 194 -6.01 -9.14 -1.37
CA VAL A 194 -5.09 -9.05 -2.51
C VAL A 194 -5.78 -9.61 -3.75
N ILE A 195 -5.30 -9.21 -4.93
CA ILE A 195 -5.81 -9.73 -6.19
C ILE A 195 -4.75 -10.66 -6.79
N LEU A 196 -5.16 -11.90 -7.09
CA LEU A 196 -4.30 -12.91 -7.70
C LEU A 196 -4.56 -13.03 -9.21
N ASP A 197 -3.59 -13.59 -9.92
CA ASP A 197 -3.65 -13.72 -11.38
C ASP A 197 -4.77 -14.67 -11.86
N ASP A 198 -5.23 -15.56 -10.99
CA ASP A 198 -6.38 -16.44 -11.23
C ASP A 198 -7.73 -15.76 -10.97
N GLY A 199 -7.71 -14.48 -10.60
CA GLY A 199 -8.89 -13.67 -10.26
C GLY A 199 -9.42 -13.90 -8.85
N SER A 200 -8.77 -14.74 -8.04
CA SER A 200 -9.14 -14.92 -6.64
C SER A 200 -8.71 -13.72 -5.79
N THR A 201 -9.49 -13.46 -4.74
CA THR A 201 -9.37 -12.28 -3.90
C THR A 201 -9.31 -12.68 -2.43
N PRO A 202 -8.24 -13.35 -1.98
CA PRO A 202 -8.19 -13.82 -0.61
C PRO A 202 -8.16 -12.64 0.36
N ALA A 203 -8.96 -12.76 1.43
CA ALA A 203 -8.91 -11.85 2.56
C ALA A 203 -7.59 -12.03 3.33
N GLN A 204 -7.24 -11.04 4.15
CA GLN A 204 -6.10 -11.09 5.03
C GLN A 204 -6.19 -12.31 5.96
N HIS A 205 -5.06 -13.01 6.13
CA HIS A 205 -4.99 -14.19 6.99
C HIS A 205 -4.51 -13.84 8.40
N ALA A 206 -3.42 -13.06 8.48
CA ALA A 206 -2.74 -12.75 9.75
C ALA A 206 -2.17 -11.32 9.75
N GLY A 207 -1.65 -10.89 10.90
CA GLY A 207 -1.02 -9.58 11.03
C GLY A 207 -0.24 -9.42 12.33
N PHE A 208 0.88 -8.70 12.25
CA PHE A 208 1.67 -8.38 13.44
C PHE A 208 2.06 -6.90 13.48
N ALA A 209 2.21 -6.36 14.68
CA ALA A 209 2.59 -4.97 14.90
C ALA A 209 3.65 -4.81 15.99
N LYS A 210 4.45 -3.76 15.84
CA LYS A 210 5.53 -3.33 16.74
C LYS A 210 5.36 -1.86 17.07
N GLY A 211 5.13 -1.55 18.34
CA GLY A 211 5.11 -0.18 18.82
C GLY A 211 6.47 0.51 18.62
N THR A 212 6.43 1.80 18.32
CA THR A 212 7.66 2.60 18.10
C THR A 212 8.13 3.34 19.35
N GLY A 213 7.39 3.23 20.45
CA GLY A 213 7.60 4.01 21.68
C GLY A 213 6.97 5.40 21.65
N TYR A 214 6.53 5.88 20.48
CA TYR A 214 5.63 7.02 20.36
C TYR A 214 4.19 6.57 20.55
N LEU A 215 3.40 7.31 21.35
CA LEU A 215 2.03 6.94 21.69
C LEU A 215 1.19 6.70 20.44
N GLY A 216 0.75 5.46 20.23
CA GLY A 216 -0.12 5.05 19.13
C GLY A 216 0.58 4.68 17.83
N ALA A 217 1.83 5.11 17.58
CA ALA A 217 2.48 4.83 16.31
C ALA A 217 3.16 3.45 16.30
N GLN A 218 2.95 2.71 15.23
CA GLN A 218 3.38 1.33 15.11
C GLN A 218 3.93 1.03 13.71
N TRP A 219 4.88 0.11 13.65
CA TRP A 219 5.15 -0.64 12.44
C TRP A 219 4.19 -1.81 12.40
N HIS A 220 3.62 -2.16 11.26
CA HIS A 220 2.88 -3.40 11.13
C HIS A 220 3.03 -4.05 9.77
N ALA A 221 2.62 -5.31 9.69
CA ALA A 221 2.50 -6.05 8.45
C ALA A 221 1.21 -6.87 8.47
N ARG A 222 0.48 -6.81 7.36
CA ARG A 222 -0.64 -7.70 7.07
C ARG A 222 -0.15 -8.81 6.17
N LEU A 223 -0.64 -10.04 6.36
CA LEU A 223 -0.16 -11.23 5.67
C LEU A 223 -1.28 -11.95 4.91
N TRP A 224 -0.91 -12.48 3.75
CA TRP A 224 -1.76 -13.33 2.91
C TRP A 224 -1.02 -14.58 2.49
N ASP A 225 -1.66 -15.74 2.65
CA ASP A 225 -1.20 -17.01 2.07
C ASP A 225 -1.49 -17.05 0.57
N LEU A 226 -0.48 -17.40 -0.23
CA LEU A 226 -0.64 -17.60 -1.68
C LEU A 226 -0.88 -19.08 -2.02
N PRO A 227 -1.57 -19.37 -3.14
CA PRO A 227 -1.81 -20.75 -3.57
C PRO A 227 -0.55 -21.58 -3.84
N ASP A 228 0.59 -20.93 -4.10
CA ASP A 228 1.88 -21.59 -4.33
C ASP A 228 2.69 -21.85 -3.05
N GLY A 229 2.11 -21.55 -1.88
CA GLY A 229 2.71 -21.81 -0.57
C GLY A 229 3.64 -20.71 -0.07
N ARG A 230 3.80 -19.62 -0.81
CA ARG A 230 4.48 -18.41 -0.32
C ARG A 230 3.51 -17.56 0.51
N VAL A 231 4.07 -16.72 1.37
CA VAL A 231 3.32 -15.71 2.11
C VAL A 231 3.79 -14.34 1.70
N VAL A 232 2.85 -13.42 1.45
CA VAL A 232 3.17 -12.04 1.12
C VAL A 232 2.71 -11.11 2.21
N ALA A 233 3.38 -9.98 2.36
CA ALA A 233 2.99 -8.96 3.31
C ALA A 233 3.04 -7.54 2.77
N GLN A 234 2.19 -6.73 3.41
CA GLN A 234 2.09 -5.28 3.25
C GLN A 234 2.63 -4.58 4.51
N PRO A 235 3.96 -4.51 4.71
CA PRO A 235 4.53 -3.82 5.84
C PRO A 235 4.47 -2.29 5.64
N HIS A 236 4.01 -1.57 6.65
CA HIS A 236 4.05 -0.10 6.66
C HIS A 236 4.12 0.49 8.07
N TYR A 237 4.51 1.76 8.13
CA TYR A 237 4.39 2.61 9.30
C TYR A 237 2.97 3.14 9.39
N ASP A 238 2.40 2.95 10.55
CA ASP A 238 1.08 3.43 10.91
C ASP A 238 1.29 4.55 11.93
N THR A 239 0.97 5.78 11.54
CA THR A 239 1.08 6.92 12.45
C THR A 239 0.11 6.74 13.61
N ALA A 240 0.34 7.44 14.71
CA ALA A 240 -0.48 7.29 15.92
C ALA A 240 -1.98 7.49 15.68
N ASP A 241 -2.29 8.38 14.75
CA ASP A 241 -3.64 8.70 14.34
C ASP A 241 -4.09 7.92 13.11
N HIS A 242 -3.34 6.93 12.61
CA HIS A 242 -3.66 6.12 11.42
C HIS A 242 -4.06 6.96 10.20
N CYS A 243 -3.38 8.10 9.99
CA CYS A 243 -3.73 9.07 8.95
C CYS A 243 -5.10 9.71 9.11
N GLN A 244 -5.77 9.54 10.26
CA GLN A 244 -7.14 9.98 10.44
C GLN A 244 -7.25 11.49 10.69
N ILE A 245 -6.15 12.15 11.08
CA ILE A 245 -6.20 13.52 11.63
C ILE A 245 -5.04 14.41 11.14
N ALA A 246 -3.88 13.85 10.79
CA ALA A 246 -2.72 14.54 10.25
C ALA A 246 -2.70 14.45 8.71
N LEU A 247 -2.51 15.61 8.08
CA LEU A 247 -2.74 15.87 6.65
C LEU A 247 -1.77 15.16 5.69
N GLU A 248 -0.71 14.56 6.21
CA GLU A 248 0.33 13.91 5.40
C GLU A 248 0.77 12.64 6.11
N CYS A 249 0.39 11.50 5.55
CA CYS A 249 0.83 10.22 6.04
C CYS A 249 2.02 9.72 5.25
N ASP A 250 3.16 9.65 5.93
CA ASP A 250 4.32 8.91 5.45
C ASP A 250 4.25 7.48 5.99
N PHE A 251 3.82 6.57 5.12
CA PHE A 251 3.67 5.15 5.42
C PHE A 251 5.00 4.38 5.41
N ARG A 252 6.11 4.98 4.97
CA ARG A 252 7.49 4.44 5.08
C ARG A 252 7.59 2.96 4.71
N PHE A 253 7.12 2.58 3.52
CA PHE A 253 7.09 1.18 3.08
C PHE A 253 8.49 0.58 2.96
N ASP A 254 9.46 1.32 2.43
CA ASP A 254 10.85 0.85 2.32
C ASP A 254 11.45 0.50 3.69
N GLU A 255 11.29 1.40 4.66
CA GLU A 255 11.84 1.25 5.98
C GLU A 255 11.13 0.13 6.72
N THR A 256 9.81 0.01 6.58
CA THR A 256 9.09 -1.07 7.25
C THR A 256 9.44 -2.43 6.64
N ARG A 257 9.59 -2.50 5.31
CA ARG A 257 10.10 -3.68 4.59
C ARG A 257 11.44 -4.12 5.16
N ASP A 258 12.40 -3.20 5.28
CA ASP A 258 13.72 -3.49 5.83
C ASP A 258 13.65 -3.90 7.31
N LYS A 259 12.84 -3.22 8.13
CA LYS A 259 12.67 -3.60 9.55
C LYS A 259 12.08 -5.01 9.72
N VAL A 260 11.11 -5.40 8.91
CA VAL A 260 10.51 -6.74 8.95
C VAL A 260 11.55 -7.78 8.59
N VAL A 261 12.25 -7.58 7.48
CA VAL A 261 13.25 -8.53 6.96
C VAL A 261 14.44 -8.65 7.90
N ASP A 262 14.98 -7.54 8.39
CA ASP A 262 16.07 -7.52 9.37
C ASP A 262 15.67 -8.24 10.66
N SER A 263 14.44 -7.99 11.15
CA SER A 263 13.95 -8.66 12.35
C SER A 263 13.83 -10.17 12.15
N PHE A 264 13.30 -10.61 11.01
CA PHE A 264 13.10 -12.03 10.73
C PHE A 264 14.45 -12.74 10.50
N THR A 265 15.25 -12.28 9.54
CA THR A 265 16.52 -12.92 9.15
C THR A 265 17.60 -12.89 10.24
N SER A 266 17.60 -11.86 11.10
CA SER A 266 18.61 -11.78 12.19
C SER A 266 18.27 -12.68 13.38
N ASN A 267 17.00 -13.06 13.57
CA ASN A 267 16.55 -13.78 14.76
C ASN A 267 16.01 -15.19 14.47
N VAL A 268 15.58 -15.46 13.23
CA VAL A 268 15.16 -16.77 12.76
C VAL A 268 16.31 -17.31 11.90
N GLY A 269 16.96 -18.39 12.37
CA GLY A 269 18.23 -18.97 11.88
C GLY A 269 18.56 -18.92 10.38
N ASP A 270 18.57 -20.08 9.70
CA ASP A 270 19.08 -20.27 8.32
C ASP A 270 18.16 -19.63 7.26
N TYR A 271 18.05 -18.30 7.26
CA TYR A 271 17.34 -17.55 6.23
C TYR A 271 18.24 -16.48 5.63
N SER A 272 17.95 -16.14 4.37
CA SER A 272 18.55 -15.02 3.66
C SER A 272 17.45 -14.19 3.01
N ALA A 273 17.77 -12.95 2.66
CA ALA A 273 16.83 -12.09 1.96
C ALA A 273 17.47 -11.36 0.78
N ASP A 274 16.79 -11.42 -0.37
CA ASP A 274 17.20 -10.75 -1.60
C ASP A 274 16.14 -9.72 -2.03
N MET A 275 16.59 -8.65 -2.68
CA MET A 275 15.71 -7.62 -3.22
C MET A 275 15.41 -7.91 -4.69
N GLN A 276 14.13 -7.96 -5.05
CA GLN A 276 13.67 -8.26 -6.41
C GLN A 276 12.58 -7.28 -6.86
N TRP A 277 12.55 -6.98 -8.15
CA TRP A 277 11.55 -6.07 -8.71
C TRP A 277 10.19 -6.77 -8.71
N ALA A 278 9.20 -6.15 -8.07
CA ALA A 278 7.84 -6.64 -8.00
C ALA A 278 6.87 -5.74 -8.78
N GLY A 279 7.18 -4.46 -9.01
CA GLY A 279 6.26 -3.48 -9.60
C GLY A 279 5.22 -2.95 -8.61
N ASN A 280 5.56 -2.95 -7.32
CA ASN A 280 4.56 -2.91 -6.26
C ASN A 280 4.22 -1.56 -5.67
N GLY A 281 4.91 -0.44 -5.94
CA GLY A 281 4.55 0.82 -5.27
C GLY A 281 4.51 2.08 -6.13
N ASP A 282 4.40 1.91 -7.45
CA ASP A 282 4.11 3.03 -8.34
C ASP A 282 2.75 3.69 -8.00
N GLY A 283 2.82 4.99 -7.75
CA GLY A 283 1.64 5.83 -7.51
C GLY A 283 1.01 5.70 -6.13
N TYR A 284 1.72 5.15 -5.13
CA TYR A 284 1.26 5.19 -3.75
C TYR A 284 1.77 6.42 -3.00
N THR A 285 3.05 6.77 -3.16
CA THR A 285 3.64 8.02 -2.66
C THR A 285 4.11 8.89 -3.82
N ASP A 286 4.32 10.18 -3.55
CA ASP A 286 4.96 11.11 -4.50
C ASP A 286 6.50 11.01 -4.44
N ASP A 287 7.05 10.09 -3.63
CA ASP A 287 8.48 9.82 -3.50
C ASP A 287 8.83 8.35 -3.81
N GLU A 288 10.12 8.08 -3.97
CA GLU A 288 10.67 6.76 -4.31
C GLU A 288 10.59 5.75 -3.13
N SER A 289 9.99 6.11 -1.98
CA SER A 289 9.96 5.25 -0.79
C SER A 289 9.11 3.98 -0.98
N ALA A 290 8.26 3.96 -1.99
CA ALA A 290 7.47 2.81 -2.39
C ALA A 290 8.00 2.13 -3.66
N ASP A 291 9.19 2.48 -4.17
CA ASP A 291 9.74 1.92 -5.43
C ASP A 291 9.44 0.42 -5.56
N GLY A 292 9.05 -0.02 -6.77
CA GLY A 292 8.43 -1.31 -7.08
C GLY A 292 9.28 -2.57 -6.79
N TRP A 293 9.74 -2.74 -5.56
CA TRP A 293 10.64 -3.78 -5.10
C TRP A 293 10.03 -4.52 -3.91
N ALA A 294 10.32 -5.81 -3.83
CA ALA A 294 10.03 -6.63 -2.66
C ALA A 294 11.29 -7.30 -2.14
N LYS A 295 11.33 -7.56 -0.83
CA LYS A 295 12.34 -8.41 -0.21
C LYS A 295 11.80 -9.82 -0.11
N ILE A 296 12.53 -10.80 -0.67
CA ILE A 296 12.18 -12.22 -0.60
C ILE A 296 13.04 -12.88 0.46
N ILE A 297 12.40 -13.39 1.50
CA ILE A 297 13.02 -14.18 2.56
C ILE A 297 12.96 -15.64 2.12
N THR A 298 14.13 -16.27 1.98
CA THR A 298 14.28 -17.69 1.62
C THR A 298 15.02 -18.44 2.70
N ARG A 299 14.78 -19.74 2.79
CA ARG A 299 15.56 -20.63 3.68
C ARG A 299 16.87 -21.02 2.99
N ASN A 300 17.99 -20.97 3.71
CA ASN A 300 19.31 -21.40 3.23
C ASN A 300 19.41 -22.93 3.05
#